data_AF-A0A523E9H2-F1
#
_entry.id   AF-A0A523E9H2-F1
#
_cell.length_a   1.000
_cell.length_b   1.000
_cell.length_c   1.000
_cell.angle_alpha   90.00
_cell.angle_beta   90.00
_cell.angle_gamma   90.00
#
_symmetry.space_group_name_H-M   'P 1'
#
loop_
_entity.id
_entity.type
_entity.pdbx_description
1 polymer ?
#
loop_
_entity_poly.entity_id
_entity_poly.type
_entity_poly.pdbx_seq_one_letter_code
_entity_poly.pdbx_strand_id
1 'polypeptide(L)'
;MLSVLRKNPLEVVLCVVLIAMVAVTFSQVIFRYVFRVSLDWSEELARFLFMWLAALSSAYAFKTKSHFALRFMVDRFGPKLRAAVANLVVLSISIFLIVFTSATR
;
A
#
# COMPACT_ATOMS: atom_id res chain seq x y z
N MET A 1 -15.58 17.65 -6.47
CA MET A 1 -14.41 17.00 -7.09
C MET A 1 -13.15 17.89 -7.03
N LEU A 2 -13.19 19.15 -7.52
CA LEU A 2 -12.06 20.10 -7.43
C LEU A 2 -11.63 20.47 -6.00
N SER A 3 -12.53 20.36 -5.01
CA SER A 3 -12.22 20.64 -3.60
C SER A 3 -11.34 19.57 -2.92
N VAL A 4 -11.38 18.33 -3.41
CA VAL A 4 -10.54 17.21 -2.95
C VAL A 4 -9.14 17.34 -3.56
N LEU A 5 -9.08 17.71 -4.84
CA LEU A 5 -7.84 17.96 -5.61
C LEU A 5 -6.90 18.97 -4.93
N ARG A 6 -7.43 20.01 -4.27
CA ARG A 6 -6.62 21.03 -3.59
C ARG A 6 -6.15 20.63 -2.18
N LYS A 7 -6.84 19.70 -1.52
CA LYS A 7 -6.57 19.36 -0.11
C LYS A 7 -5.54 18.24 0.06
N ASN A 8 -5.43 17.31 -0.89
CA ASN A 8 -4.52 16.16 -0.78
C ASN A 8 -3.79 15.87 -2.10
N PRO A 9 -2.67 16.56 -2.38
CA PRO A 9 -1.93 16.39 -3.64
C PRO A 9 -1.44 14.95 -3.86
N LEU A 10 -1.16 14.21 -2.78
CA LEU A 10 -0.71 12.81 -2.85
C LEU A 10 -1.78 11.86 -3.41
N GLU A 11 -3.04 12.04 -3.03
CA GLU A 11 -4.15 11.21 -3.53
C GLU A 11 -4.37 11.43 -5.03
N VAL A 12 -4.23 12.67 -5.47
CA VAL A 12 -4.33 13.04 -6.89
C VAL A 12 -3.24 12.36 -7.70
N VAL A 13 -1.99 12.45 -7.24
CA VAL A 13 -0.85 11.80 -7.92
C VAL A 13 -1.06 10.29 -7.98
N LEU A 14 -1.51 9.66 -6.89
CA LEU A 14 -1.83 8.23 -6.87
C LEU A 14 -2.91 7.86 -7.89
N CYS A 15 -4.02 8.60 -7.96
CA CYS A 15 -5.08 8.37 -8.94
C CYS A 15 -4.56 8.52 -10.37
N VAL A 16 -3.75 9.55 -10.65
CA VAL A 16 -3.17 9.78 -11.98
C VAL A 16 -2.25 8.63 -12.39
N VAL A 17 -1.34 8.20 -11.51
CA VAL A 17 -0.43 7.07 -11.78
C VAL A 17 -1.20 5.78 -12.01
N LEU A 18 -2.25 5.53 -11.22
CA LEU A 18 -3.12 4.37 -11.38
C LEU A 18 -3.84 4.38 -12.73
N ILE A 19 -4.46 5.50 -13.12
CA ILE A 19 -5.14 5.64 -14.41
C ILE A 19 -4.15 5.44 -15.57
N ALA A 20 -2.94 6.01 -15.46
CA ALA A 20 -1.90 5.82 -16.46
C ALA A 20 -1.49 4.35 -16.59
N MET A 21 -1.29 3.63 -15.48
CA MET A 21 -0.97 2.20 -15.49
C MET A 21 -2.07 1.37 -16.15
N VAL A 22 -3.34 1.65 -15.84
CA VAL A 22 -4.49 0.97 -16.46
C VAL A 22 -4.53 1.24 -17.96
N ALA A 23 -4.32 2.50 -18.39
CA ALA A 23 -4.32 2.84 -19.81
C ALA A 23 -3.20 2.12 -20.59
N VAL A 24 -2.00 2.03 -20.01
CA VAL A 24 -0.85 1.33 -20.62
C VAL A 24 -1.12 -0.17 -20.73
N THR A 25 -1.55 -0.81 -19.64
CA THR A 25 -1.83 -2.27 -19.64
C THR A 25 -3.02 -2.63 -20.52
N PHE A 26 -4.05 -1.79 -20.58
CA PHE A 26 -5.18 -1.96 -21.50
C PHE A 26 -4.74 -1.83 -22.96
N SER A 27 -3.90 -0.84 -23.26
CA SER A 27 -3.32 -0.69 -24.61
C SER A 27 -2.49 -1.92 -24.98
N GLN A 28 -1.65 -2.44 -24.07
CA GLN A 28 -0.86 -3.65 -24.29
C GLN A 28 -1.75 -4.86 -24.67
N VAL A 29 -2.90 -5.03 -24.01
CA VAL A 29 -3.89 -6.07 -24.35
C VAL A 29 -4.45 -5.85 -25.76
N ILE A 30 -4.90 -4.63 -26.09
CA ILE A 30 -5.44 -4.33 -27.43
C ILE A 30 -4.40 -4.61 -28.52
N PHE A 31 -3.18 -4.12 -28.36
CA PHE A 31 -2.11 -4.33 -29.35
C PHE A 31 -1.74 -5.80 -29.52
N ARG A 32 -1.72 -6.56 -28.43
CA ARG A 32 -1.41 -7.98 -28.48
C ARG A 32 -2.48 -8.82 -29.17
N TYR A 33 -3.77 -8.55 -28.89
CA TYR A 33 -4.87 -9.38 -29.41
C TYR A 33 -5.43 -8.89 -30.74
N VAL A 34 -5.50 -7.58 -30.97
CA VAL A 34 -6.06 -6.99 -32.21
C VAL A 34 -4.98 -6.85 -33.27
N PHE A 35 -3.87 -6.22 -32.91
CA PHE A 35 -2.80 -5.90 -33.87
C PHE A 35 -1.76 -7.01 -34.01
N ARG A 36 -1.77 -8.02 -33.12
CA ARG A 36 -0.78 -9.12 -33.04
C ARG A 36 0.68 -8.63 -32.95
N VAL A 37 0.88 -7.41 -32.46
CA VAL A 37 2.19 -6.80 -32.23
C VAL A 37 2.44 -6.72 -30.73
N SER A 38 3.61 -7.19 -30.28
CA SER A 38 4.05 -7.04 -28.90
C SER A 38 4.72 -5.68 -28.73
N LEU A 39 4.20 -4.86 -27.82
CA LEU A 39 4.82 -3.59 -27.42
C LEU A 39 5.72 -3.85 -26.21
N ASP A 40 6.97 -4.25 -26.43
CA ASP A 40 7.89 -4.63 -25.35
C ASP A 40 8.15 -3.48 -24.36
N TRP A 41 8.21 -2.24 -24.85
CA TRP A 41 8.36 -1.03 -24.03
C TRP A 41 7.17 -0.79 -23.08
N SER A 42 5.97 -1.24 -23.45
CA SER A 42 4.76 -1.04 -22.63
C SER A 42 4.83 -1.87 -21.35
N GLU A 43 5.49 -3.03 -21.39
CA GLU A 43 5.68 -3.90 -20.23
C GLU A 43 6.70 -3.31 -19.24
N GLU A 44 7.77 -2.71 -19.75
CA GLU A 44 8.74 -1.97 -18.91
C GLU A 44 8.06 -0.76 -18.26
N LEU A 45 7.33 0.04 -19.04
CA LEU A 45 6.61 1.21 -18.53
C LEU A 45 5.58 0.84 -17.46
N ALA A 46 4.80 -0.23 -17.67
CA ALA A 46 3.84 -0.72 -16.69
C ALA A 46 4.51 -1.14 -15.38
N ARG A 47 5.68 -1.80 -15.45
CA ARG A 47 6.47 -2.17 -14.25
C ARG A 47 6.99 -0.94 -13.51
N PHE A 48 7.49 0.07 -14.22
CA PHE A 48 7.91 1.32 -13.58
C PHE A 48 6.73 2.05 -12.91
N LEU A 49 5.59 2.17 -13.59
CA LEU A 49 4.38 2.78 -13.04
C LEU A 49 3.88 2.04 -11.79
N PHE A 50 3.90 0.71 -11.82
CA PHE A 50 3.54 -0.11 -10.66
C PHE A 50 4.50 0.11 -9.48
N MET A 51 5.80 0.18 -9.73
CA MET A 51 6.80 0.46 -8.70
C MET A 51 6.57 1.84 -8.05
N TRP A 52 6.32 2.87 -8.86
CA TRP A 52 5.99 4.21 -8.38
C TRP A 52 4.67 4.24 -7.60
N LEU A 53 3.64 3.54 -8.10
CA LEU A 53 2.35 3.43 -7.43
C LEU A 53 2.51 2.78 -6.04
N ALA A 54 3.27 1.69 -5.94
CA ALA A 54 3.52 1.00 -4.68
C ALA A 54 4.29 1.87 -3.68
N ALA A 55 5.33 2.56 -4.13
CA ALA A 55 6.11 3.46 -3.29
C ALA A 55 5.25 4.62 -2.75
N LEU A 56 4.47 5.27 -3.62
CA LEU A 56 3.56 6.35 -3.24
C LEU A 56 2.43 5.85 -2.33
N SER A 57 1.91 4.65 -2.57
CA SER A 57 0.84 4.04 -1.77
C SER A 57 1.33 3.72 -0.36
N SER A 58 2.57 3.26 -0.21
CA SER A 58 3.21 3.05 1.10
C SER A 58 3.30 4.38 1.86
N ALA A 59 3.85 5.42 1.24
CA ALA A 59 3.94 6.74 1.86
C ALA A 59 2.57 7.30 2.26
N TYR A 60 1.55 7.08 1.43
CA TYR A 60 0.17 7.47 1.73
C TYR A 60 -0.45 6.66 2.88
N ALA A 61 -0.18 5.36 2.96
CA ALA A 61 -0.62 4.51 4.07
C ALA A 61 0.00 4.94 5.41
N PHE A 62 1.27 5.35 5.39
CA PHE A 62 1.92 5.96 6.56
C PHE A 62 1.27 7.29 6.96
N LYS A 63 1.00 8.19 6.00
CA LYS A 63 0.28 9.46 6.25
C LYS A 63 -1.11 9.23 6.83
N THR A 64 -1.81 8.21 6.35
CA THR A 64 -3.17 7.85 6.79
C THR A 64 -3.17 7.08 8.13
N LYS A 65 -2.00 7.00 8.80
CA LYS A 65 -1.80 6.38 10.11
C LYS A 65 -2.36 4.96 10.18
N SER A 66 -1.86 4.01 9.38
CA SER A 66 -2.28 2.59 9.44
C SER A 66 -2.10 1.89 10.81
N HIS A 67 -1.56 2.53 11.85
CA HIS A 67 -1.83 2.12 13.24
C HIS A 67 -3.34 2.12 13.57
N PHE A 68 -4.17 2.79 12.76
CA PHE A 68 -5.63 2.75 12.80
C PHE A 68 -6.22 1.38 12.50
N ALA A 69 -5.57 0.50 11.70
CA ALA A 69 -6.13 -0.81 11.38
C ALA A 69 -6.23 -1.71 12.63
N LEU A 70 -5.18 -1.72 13.45
CA LEU A 70 -5.20 -2.36 14.76
C LEU A 70 -6.20 -1.68 15.69
N ARG A 71 -6.23 -0.34 15.73
CA ARG A 71 -7.17 0.40 16.57
C ARG A 71 -8.63 0.14 16.20
N PHE A 72 -8.98 0.13 14.91
CA PHE A 72 -10.34 -0.07 14.42
C PHE A 72 -10.82 -1.51 14.63
N MET A 73 -9.95 -2.50 14.41
CA MET A 73 -10.27 -3.91 14.69
C MET A 73 -10.43 -4.12 16.20
N VAL A 74 -9.56 -3.54 17.03
CA VAL A 74 -9.59 -3.62 18.50
C VAL A 74 -10.73 -2.82 19.13
N ASP A 75 -11.13 -1.68 18.54
CA ASP A 75 -12.26 -0.86 18.99
C ASP A 75 -13.62 -1.53 18.69
N ARG A 76 -13.66 -2.51 17.77
CA ARG A 76 -14.84 -3.36 17.54
C ARG A 76 -14.97 -4.49 18.56
N PHE A 77 -13.89 -4.86 19.24
CA PHE A 77 -13.89 -5.89 20.27
C PHE A 77 -14.24 -5.32 21.65
N GLY A 78 -15.00 -6.08 22.44
CA GLY A 78 -15.34 -5.68 23.82
C GLY A 78 -14.10 -5.43 24.69
N PRO A 79 -14.24 -4.67 25.81
CA PRO A 79 -13.11 -4.17 26.60
C PRO A 79 -12.13 -5.25 27.09
N LYS A 80 -12.61 -6.49 27.30
CA LYS A 80 -11.78 -7.64 27.72
C LYS A 80 -10.87 -8.18 26.60
N LEU A 81 -11.39 -8.29 25.37
CA LEU A 81 -10.60 -8.76 24.21
C LEU A 81 -9.55 -7.72 23.81
N ARG A 82 -9.87 -6.43 23.95
CA ARG A 82 -8.92 -5.34 23.72
C ARG A 82 -7.70 -5.42 24.65
N ALA A 83 -7.92 -5.67 25.95
CA ALA A 83 -6.83 -5.83 26.91
C ALA A 83 -5.98 -7.08 26.63
N ALA A 84 -6.60 -8.20 26.26
CA ALA A 84 -5.91 -9.42 25.90
C ALA A 84 -5.03 -9.26 24.65
N VAL A 85 -5.57 -8.64 23.59
CA VAL A 85 -4.81 -8.36 22.35
C VAL A 85 -3.67 -7.38 22.61
N ALA A 86 -3.90 -6.32 23.39
CA ALA A 86 -2.84 -5.38 23.74
C ALA A 86 -1.69 -6.04 24.50
N ASN A 87 -2.00 -6.87 25.50
CA ASN A 87 -0.99 -7.62 26.26
C ASN A 87 -0.23 -8.61 25.38
N LEU A 88 -0.92 -9.29 24.45
CA LEU A 88 -0.29 -10.22 23.51
C LEU A 88 0.68 -9.51 22.56
N VAL A 89 0.29 -8.35 22.02
CA VAL A 89 1.16 -7.53 21.15
C VAL A 89 2.40 -7.05 21.91
N VAL A 90 2.24 -6.60 23.16
CA VAL A 90 3.38 -6.19 24.00
C VAL A 90 4.31 -7.37 24.26
N LEU A 91 3.77 -8.54 24.61
CA LEU A 91 4.55 -9.78 24.77
C LEU A 91 5.32 -10.15 23.50
N SER A 92 4.68 -10.10 22.34
CA SER A 92 5.33 -10.39 21.05
C SER A 92 6.49 -9.44 20.76
N ILE A 93 6.32 -8.13 21.01
CA ILE A 93 7.37 -7.13 20.82
C ILE A 93 8.51 -7.36 21.82
N SER A 94 8.19 -7.63 23.10
CA SER A 94 9.20 -7.92 24.13
C SER A 94 10.03 -9.16 23.79
N ILE A 95 9.39 -10.25 23.35
CA ILE A 95 10.08 -11.47 22.93
C ILE A 95 10.99 -11.18 21.73
N PHE A 96 10.50 -10.46 20.72
CA PHE A 96 11.30 -10.08 19.56
C PHE A 96 12.55 -9.28 19.96
N LEU A 97 12.41 -8.30 20.86
CA LEU A 97 13.53 -7.48 21.35
C LEU A 97 14.55 -8.29 22.16
N ILE A 98 14.10 -9.24 22.97
CA ILE A 98 14.98 -10.13 23.74
C ILE A 98 15.77 -11.04 22.80
N VAL A 99 15.09 -11.67 21.82
CA VAL A 99 15.74 -12.55 20.83
C VAL A 99 16.77 -11.76 20.02
N PHE A 100 16.40 -10.58 19.52
CA PHE A 100 17.29 -9.73 18.75
C PHE A 100 18.53 -9.30 19.56
N THR A 101 18.34 -8.92 20.83
CA THR A 101 19.45 -8.54 21.71
C THR A 101 20.34 -9.74 22.05
N SER A 102 19.76 -10.93 22.24
CA SER A 102 20.51 -12.15 22.50
C SER A 102 21.30 -12.66 21.29
N ALA A 103 20.85 -12.37 20.07
CA ALA A 103 21.52 -12.70 18.82
C ALA A 103 22.62 -11.69 18.42
N THR A 104 22.66 -10.51 19.08
CA THR A 104 23.63 -9.43 18.80
C THR A 104 24.81 -9.44 19.79
N ARG A 105 24.86 -10.41 20.72
CA ARG A 105 26.04 -10.72 21.55
C ARG A 105 26.79 -11.91 20.97
#